data_AF-W9WHC4-F1
#
_entry.id   AF-W9WHC4-F1
#
_cell.length_a   1.000
_cell.length_b   1.000
_cell.length_c   1.000
_cell.angle_alpha   90.00
_cell.angle_beta   90.00
_cell.angle_gamma   90.00
#
_symmetry.space_group_name_H-M   'P 1'
#
loop_
_entity.id
_entity.type
_entity.pdbx_description
1 polymer ?
#
loop_
_entity_poly.entity_id
_entity_poly.type
_entity_poly.pdbx_seq_one_letter_code
_entity_poly.pdbx_strand_id
1 'polypeptide(L)'
;MSPSPTVAFFGATGGVANGILIHTLLGGHRAIALVRTPQKLRDQLLRQDLAADLLDNLTIVQGNALDVAAVKRALTAHGPHTLPSVIVTGLGGAPAFQFQWTRPFQFATLDDPHVCETAAATLTRALTEICSEGASASVIAPETQQQHPQPLLTFISTTGITRGPEDVPFWIRFLYHQILTVPHADKKKMEDIYRADADTPERDRLFSAIVGIRPTLLTPLDNSPADYRDVVGLEKIRAGTEQKPAVGYSIKRGDVAQWVWEHVVKEAVEGRKGKWEGEMVSLTS
;
A
#
# COMPACT_ATOMS: atom_id res chain seq x y z
N MET A 1 -29.25 -2.29 -4.13
CA MET A 1 -27.96 -2.62 -4.78
C MET A 1 -26.88 -2.11 -3.84
N SER A 2 -26.08 -2.99 -3.25
CA SER A 2 -24.93 -2.57 -2.44
C SER A 2 -23.96 -1.78 -3.34
N PRO A 3 -23.36 -0.69 -2.85
CA PRO A 3 -22.40 0.06 -3.65
C PRO A 3 -21.25 -0.85 -4.10
N SER A 4 -20.83 -0.73 -5.36
CA SER A 4 -19.70 -1.50 -5.87
C SER A 4 -18.46 -1.22 -5.01
N PRO A 5 -17.74 -2.27 -4.58
CA PRO A 5 -16.56 -2.12 -3.74
C PRO A 5 -15.52 -1.24 -4.45
N THR A 6 -14.96 -0.28 -3.72
CA THR A 6 -14.01 0.69 -4.24
C THR A 6 -12.66 0.52 -3.55
N VAL A 7 -11.58 0.61 -4.32
CA VAL A 7 -10.21 0.52 -3.80
C VAL A 7 -9.55 1.91 -3.80
N ALA A 8 -9.04 2.35 -2.66
CA ALA A 8 -8.31 3.61 -2.55
C ALA A 8 -6.79 3.38 -2.60
N PHE A 9 -6.09 4.21 -3.36
CA PHE A 9 -4.65 4.11 -3.61
C PHE A 9 -3.90 5.35 -3.12
N PHE A 10 -2.90 5.11 -2.27
CA PHE A 10 -1.92 6.10 -1.83
C PHE A 10 -0.56 5.74 -2.42
N GLY A 11 0.02 6.62 -3.23
CA GLY A 11 1.24 6.31 -3.96
C GLY A 11 1.00 5.59 -5.30
N ALA A 12 -0.17 5.79 -5.92
CA ALA A 12 -0.58 5.18 -7.19
C ALA A 12 0.36 5.45 -8.39
N THR A 13 1.29 6.41 -8.28
CA THR A 13 2.31 6.69 -9.30
C THR A 13 3.58 5.86 -9.14
N GLY A 14 3.74 5.15 -8.02
CA GLY A 14 4.89 4.27 -7.75
C GLY A 14 4.67 2.89 -8.38
N GLY A 15 5.76 2.23 -8.80
CA GLY A 15 5.67 1.05 -9.67
C GLY A 15 4.70 -0.04 -9.20
N VAL A 16 4.82 -0.52 -7.95
CA VAL A 16 3.96 -1.61 -7.43
C VAL A 16 2.50 -1.17 -7.29
N ALA A 17 2.23 -0.05 -6.61
CA ALA A 17 0.85 0.44 -6.44
C ALA A 17 0.18 0.84 -7.76
N ASN A 18 0.95 1.32 -8.73
CA ASN A 18 0.45 1.59 -10.08
C ASN A 18 0.02 0.30 -10.79
N GLY A 19 0.82 -0.77 -10.70
CA GLY A 19 0.45 -2.07 -11.25
C GLY A 19 -0.81 -2.64 -10.58
N ILE A 20 -0.94 -2.52 -9.25
CA ILE A 20 -2.15 -2.97 -8.54
C ILE A 20 -3.38 -2.16 -8.99
N LEU A 21 -3.23 -0.84 -9.16
CA LEU A 21 -4.28 0.02 -9.69
C LEU A 21 -4.72 -0.44 -11.09
N ILE A 22 -3.77 -0.75 -11.97
CA ILE A 22 -4.08 -1.22 -13.33
C ILE A 22 -4.85 -2.53 -13.30
N HIS A 23 -4.41 -3.52 -12.50
CA HIS A 23 -5.15 -4.77 -12.35
C HIS A 23 -6.55 -4.55 -11.77
N THR A 24 -6.70 -3.60 -10.83
CA THR A 24 -8.00 -3.23 -10.27
C THR A 24 -8.95 -2.69 -11.34
N LEU A 25 -8.45 -1.80 -12.20
CA LEU A 25 -9.23 -1.26 -13.32
C LEU A 25 -9.55 -2.33 -14.37
N LEU A 26 -8.60 -3.19 -14.70
CA LEU A 26 -8.81 -4.33 -15.62
C LEU A 26 -9.84 -5.34 -15.08
N GLY A 27 -9.94 -5.49 -13.75
CA GLY A 27 -11.00 -6.26 -13.09
C GLY A 27 -12.38 -5.59 -13.13
N GLY A 28 -12.49 -4.38 -13.69
CA GLY A 28 -13.74 -3.62 -13.75
C GLY A 28 -14.17 -2.98 -12.44
N HIS A 29 -13.25 -2.85 -11.47
CA HIS A 29 -13.55 -2.27 -10.16
C HIS A 29 -13.27 -0.77 -10.13
N ARG A 30 -13.97 -0.07 -9.23
CA ARG A 30 -13.78 1.35 -9.01
C ARG A 30 -12.52 1.60 -8.18
N ALA A 31 -11.77 2.61 -8.57
CA ALA A 31 -10.56 3.01 -7.87
C ALA A 31 -10.56 4.51 -7.56
N ILE A 32 -10.01 4.86 -6.39
CA ILE A 32 -9.71 6.25 -6.02
C ILE A 32 -8.19 6.36 -5.90
N ALA A 33 -7.56 7.34 -6.52
CA ALA A 33 -6.13 7.57 -6.39
C ALA A 33 -5.85 8.97 -5.84
N LEU A 34 -5.22 9.05 -4.66
CA LEU A 34 -4.67 10.30 -4.14
C LEU A 34 -3.27 10.52 -4.70
N VAL A 35 -3.11 11.55 -5.55
CA VAL A 35 -1.84 11.84 -6.22
C VAL A 35 -1.50 13.33 -6.17
N ARG A 36 -0.20 13.61 -6.09
CA ARG A 36 0.32 15.00 -6.11
C ARG A 36 0.14 15.66 -7.48
N THR A 37 0.29 14.87 -8.54
CA THR A 37 0.24 15.36 -9.93
C THR A 37 -0.68 14.44 -10.74
N PRO A 38 -1.97 14.81 -10.91
CA PRO A 38 -2.95 14.00 -11.65
C PRO A 38 -2.51 13.63 -13.06
N GLN A 39 -1.90 14.58 -13.78
CA GLN A 39 -1.45 14.36 -15.15
C GLN A 39 -0.40 13.25 -15.24
N LYS A 40 0.53 13.20 -14.28
CA LYS A 40 1.56 12.14 -14.21
C LYS A 40 0.93 10.74 -14.15
N LEU A 41 -0.13 10.58 -13.34
CA LEU A 41 -0.84 9.30 -13.25
C LEU A 41 -1.53 8.97 -14.59
N ARG A 42 -2.22 9.93 -15.20
CA ARG A 42 -2.87 9.74 -16.51
C ARG A 42 -1.85 9.32 -17.58
N ASP A 43 -0.73 10.03 -17.67
CA ASP A 43 0.34 9.72 -18.62
C ASP A 43 0.97 8.33 -18.36
N GLN A 44 1.03 7.88 -17.10
CA GLN A 44 1.49 6.53 -16.75
C GLN A 44 0.51 5.44 -17.18
N LEU A 45 -0.80 5.67 -17.02
CA LEU A 45 -1.85 4.72 -17.40
C LEU A 45 -2.00 4.64 -18.92
N LEU A 46 -1.98 5.77 -19.62
CA LEU A 46 -2.08 5.83 -21.08
C LEU A 46 -0.89 5.15 -21.76
N ARG A 47 0.33 5.28 -21.20
CA ARG A 47 1.53 4.59 -21.70
C ARG A 47 1.48 3.07 -21.56
N GLN A 48 0.57 2.55 -20.75
CA GLN A 48 0.34 1.13 -20.57
C GLN A 48 -0.86 0.63 -21.39
N ASP A 49 -1.29 1.40 -22.39
CA ASP A 49 -2.40 1.09 -23.31
C ASP A 49 -3.70 0.68 -22.61
N LEU A 50 -4.01 1.27 -21.45
CA LEU A 50 -5.32 1.07 -20.84
C LEU A 50 -6.41 1.73 -21.71
N ALA A 51 -7.49 0.98 -21.94
CA ALA A 51 -8.65 1.49 -22.65
C ALA A 51 -9.31 2.66 -21.88
N ALA A 52 -9.83 3.64 -22.61
CA ALA A 52 -10.32 4.89 -22.02
C ALA A 52 -11.56 4.68 -21.12
N ASP A 53 -12.39 3.69 -21.44
CA ASP A 53 -13.54 3.27 -20.65
C ASP A 53 -13.17 2.75 -19.27
N LEU A 54 -12.00 2.10 -19.13
CA LEU A 54 -11.49 1.68 -17.82
C LEU A 54 -11.13 2.88 -16.92
N LEU A 55 -10.78 4.02 -17.52
CA LEU A 55 -10.46 5.23 -16.76
C LEU A 55 -11.72 5.90 -16.17
N ASP A 56 -12.92 5.59 -16.68
CA ASP A 56 -14.17 6.07 -16.08
C ASP A 56 -14.40 5.48 -14.68
N ASN A 57 -13.78 4.33 -14.39
CA ASN A 57 -13.78 3.72 -13.07
C ASN A 57 -12.75 4.34 -12.10
N LEU A 58 -11.92 5.28 -12.55
CA LEU A 58 -10.86 5.91 -11.77
C LEU A 58 -11.24 7.34 -11.35
N THR A 59 -11.35 7.55 -10.04
CA THR A 59 -11.46 8.89 -9.43
C THR A 59 -10.08 9.38 -8.99
N ILE A 60 -9.58 10.43 -9.61
CA ILE A 60 -8.29 11.04 -9.24
C ILE A 60 -8.51 12.22 -8.32
N VAL A 61 -7.99 12.13 -7.09
CA VAL A 61 -8.01 13.22 -6.11
C VAL A 61 -6.62 13.83 -6.06
N GLN A 62 -6.53 15.14 -6.32
CA GLN A 62 -5.28 15.87 -6.19
C GLN A 62 -5.00 16.21 -4.73
N GLY A 63 -3.81 15.84 -4.25
CA GLY A 63 -3.36 16.19 -2.91
C GLY A 63 -2.10 15.46 -2.47
N ASN A 64 -1.73 15.66 -1.21
CA ASN A 64 -0.56 15.03 -0.61
C ASN A 64 -1.02 13.97 0.42
N ALA A 65 -0.42 12.78 0.39
CA ALA A 65 -0.71 11.73 1.37
C ALA A 65 -0.22 12.06 2.79
N LEU A 66 0.55 13.14 2.95
CA LEU A 66 0.97 13.69 4.24
C LEU A 66 -0.01 14.76 4.77
N ASP A 67 -1.06 15.10 4.03
CA ASP A 67 -2.10 16.05 4.44
C ASP A 67 -3.39 15.29 4.81
N VAL A 68 -3.76 15.36 6.09
CA VAL A 68 -4.97 14.71 6.63
C VAL A 68 -6.22 15.12 5.85
N ALA A 69 -6.36 16.40 5.48
CA ALA A 69 -7.53 16.88 4.76
C ALA A 69 -7.61 16.26 3.34
N ALA A 70 -6.47 16.12 2.66
CA ALA A 70 -6.40 15.47 1.36
C ALA A 70 -6.71 13.97 1.46
N VAL A 71 -6.19 13.28 2.48
CA VAL A 71 -6.50 11.87 2.74
C VAL A 71 -7.99 11.69 3.02
N LYS A 72 -8.61 12.52 3.87
CA LYS A 72 -10.06 12.47 4.14
C LYS A 72 -10.87 12.65 2.86
N ARG A 73 -10.55 13.66 2.04
CA ARG A 73 -11.23 13.88 0.74
C ARG A 73 -11.13 12.68 -0.19
N ALA A 74 -9.99 11.98 -0.20
CA ALA A 74 -9.84 10.77 -1.00
C ALA A 74 -10.68 9.61 -0.45
N LEU A 75 -10.66 9.38 0.87
CA LEU A 75 -11.41 8.30 1.50
C LEU A 75 -12.93 8.49 1.41
N THR A 76 -13.41 9.73 1.33
CA THR A 76 -14.85 10.06 1.23
C THR A 76 -15.27 10.53 -0.17
N ALA A 77 -14.45 10.27 -1.20
CA ALA A 77 -14.70 10.75 -2.57
C ALA A 77 -16.02 10.26 -3.18
N HIS A 78 -16.56 9.14 -2.71
CA HIS A 78 -17.85 8.60 -3.14
C HIS A 78 -19.00 8.86 -2.15
N GLY A 79 -18.76 9.67 -1.12
CA GLY A 79 -19.74 10.08 -0.13
C GLY A 79 -19.16 10.11 1.28
N PRO A 80 -19.69 10.97 2.17
CA PRO A 80 -19.21 11.09 3.55
C PRO A 80 -19.38 9.80 4.36
N HIS A 81 -20.27 8.91 3.92
CA HIS A 81 -20.58 7.65 4.59
C HIS A 81 -20.10 6.40 3.83
N THR A 82 -19.33 6.59 2.76
CA THR A 82 -18.90 5.50 1.86
C THR A 82 -17.39 5.44 1.82
N LEU A 83 -16.82 4.70 2.77
CA LEU A 83 -15.40 4.39 2.78
C LEU A 83 -15.08 3.34 1.70
N PRO A 84 -13.83 3.34 1.17
CA PRO A 84 -13.37 2.27 0.31
C PRO A 84 -13.38 0.92 1.06
N SER A 85 -13.56 -0.18 0.33
CA SER A 85 -13.47 -1.52 0.90
C SER A 85 -12.02 -1.96 1.13
N VAL A 86 -11.10 -1.44 0.30
CA VAL A 86 -9.67 -1.76 0.37
C VAL A 86 -8.86 -0.47 0.24
N ILE A 87 -7.83 -0.33 1.06
CA ILE A 87 -6.84 0.73 0.98
C ILE A 87 -5.49 0.10 0.62
N VAL A 88 -4.89 0.55 -0.48
CA VAL A 88 -3.57 0.15 -0.97
C VAL A 88 -2.61 1.30 -0.75
N THR A 89 -1.52 1.07 -0.01
CA THR A 89 -0.45 2.05 0.19
C THR A 89 0.85 1.56 -0.42
N GLY A 90 1.36 2.28 -1.42
CA GLY A 90 2.66 2.03 -2.07
C GLY A 90 3.58 3.22 -1.94
N LEU A 91 3.48 3.98 -0.85
CA LEU A 91 4.30 5.15 -0.61
C LEU A 91 5.74 4.73 -0.30
N GLY A 92 6.68 5.44 -0.91
CA GLY A 92 8.11 5.33 -0.66
C GLY A 92 8.77 6.64 -1.06
N GLY A 93 9.88 6.98 -0.42
CA GLY A 93 10.68 8.13 -0.83
C GLY A 93 11.44 7.81 -2.12
N ALA A 94 11.71 8.85 -2.93
CA ALA A 94 12.65 8.70 -4.02
C ALA A 94 14.06 8.50 -3.42
N PRO A 95 14.86 7.57 -3.96
CA PRO A 95 16.24 7.41 -3.53
C PRO A 95 17.00 8.67 -3.93
N ALA A 96 17.46 9.41 -2.93
CA ALA A 96 18.42 10.48 -3.11
C ALA A 96 19.80 9.88 -2.87
N PHE A 97 20.70 9.98 -3.86
CA PHE A 97 22.06 9.52 -3.68
C PHE A 97 22.92 10.67 -3.15
N GLN A 98 23.28 10.62 -1.88
CA GLN A 98 24.13 11.63 -1.24
C GLN A 98 25.42 10.99 -0.75
N PHE A 99 26.55 11.45 -1.29
CA PHE A 99 27.86 10.98 -0.85
C PHE A 99 28.27 11.69 0.44
N GLN A 100 28.33 10.95 1.55
CA GLN A 100 28.81 11.46 2.84
C GLN A 100 30.19 10.89 3.16
N TRP A 101 31.20 11.77 3.27
CA TRP A 101 32.59 11.40 3.61
C TRP A 101 32.72 10.69 4.97
N THR A 102 31.82 10.93 5.91
CA THR A 102 31.81 10.31 7.25
C THR A 102 31.14 8.93 7.27
N ARG A 103 30.38 8.57 6.22
CA ARG A 103 29.68 7.28 6.10
C ARG A 103 29.72 6.77 4.65
N PRO A 104 30.87 6.29 4.17
CA PRO A 104 31.10 5.99 2.75
C PRO A 104 30.17 4.91 2.18
N PHE A 105 29.54 4.09 3.03
CA PHE A 105 28.62 3.02 2.61
C PHE A 105 27.12 3.38 2.74
N GLN A 106 26.78 4.55 3.30
CA GLN A 106 25.39 5.07 3.41
C GLN A 106 25.15 6.16 2.37
N PHE A 107 25.03 5.77 1.11
CA PHE A 107 24.84 6.71 0.01
C PHE A 107 23.40 6.80 -0.47
N ALA A 108 22.50 5.88 -0.09
CA ALA A 108 21.08 5.96 -0.40
C ALA A 108 20.31 6.62 0.75
N THR A 109 19.89 7.86 0.56
CA THR A 109 18.97 8.59 1.42
C THR A 109 17.59 8.68 0.77
N LEU A 110 16.61 9.20 1.49
CA LEU A 110 15.30 9.55 0.95
C LEU A 110 15.20 11.08 0.94
N ASP A 111 14.52 11.65 -0.05
CA ASP A 111 14.19 13.09 -0.05
C ASP A 111 13.48 13.52 1.25
N ASP A 112 12.66 12.61 1.78
CA ASP A 112 12.06 12.70 3.12
C ASP A 112 12.26 11.35 3.83
N PRO A 113 13.08 11.29 4.90
CA PRO A 113 13.40 10.06 5.62
C PRO A 113 12.25 9.52 6.48
N HIS A 114 11.15 10.26 6.63
CA HIS A 114 10.00 9.87 7.45
C HIS A 114 8.70 9.80 6.64
N VAL A 115 8.79 9.71 5.31
CA VAL A 115 7.63 9.79 4.43
C VAL A 115 6.64 8.65 4.64
N CYS A 116 7.12 7.42 4.87
CA CYS A 116 6.24 6.27 5.10
C CYS A 116 5.61 6.32 6.50
N GLU A 117 6.40 6.61 7.54
CA GLU A 117 5.93 6.82 8.91
C GLU A 117 4.85 7.91 8.96
N THR A 118 5.14 9.08 8.39
CA THR A 118 4.24 10.24 8.40
C THR A 118 2.96 9.95 7.63
N ALA A 119 3.05 9.28 6.48
CA ALA A 119 1.87 8.91 5.72
C ALA A 119 1.00 7.88 6.45
N ALA A 120 1.58 6.90 7.13
CA ALA A 120 0.82 5.96 7.94
C ALA A 120 0.09 6.66 9.09
N ALA A 121 0.77 7.55 9.81
CA ALA A 121 0.15 8.37 10.86
C ALA A 121 -0.96 9.28 10.33
N THR A 122 -0.77 9.84 9.13
CA THR A 122 -1.77 10.68 8.47
C THR A 122 -3.02 9.86 8.09
N LEU A 123 -2.82 8.65 7.57
CA LEU A 123 -3.91 7.75 7.19
C LEU A 123 -4.73 7.30 8.40
N THR A 124 -4.06 6.83 9.46
CA THR A 124 -4.76 6.39 10.67
C THR A 124 -5.51 7.56 11.31
N ARG A 125 -4.88 8.73 11.42
CA ARG A 125 -5.53 9.95 11.91
C ARG A 125 -6.76 10.34 11.07
N ALA A 126 -6.65 10.33 9.75
CA ALA A 126 -7.77 10.66 8.87
C ALA A 126 -8.96 9.70 9.07
N LEU A 127 -8.70 8.40 9.20
CA LEU A 127 -9.73 7.40 9.49
C LEU A 127 -10.35 7.60 10.87
N THR A 128 -9.54 7.83 11.92
CA THR A 128 -10.05 8.15 13.26
C THR A 128 -10.96 9.38 13.24
N GLU A 129 -10.56 10.45 12.54
CA GLU A 129 -11.36 11.67 12.40
C GLU A 129 -12.70 11.38 11.69
N ILE A 130 -12.69 10.65 10.57
CA ILE A 130 -13.91 10.26 9.85
C ILE A 130 -14.85 9.44 10.74
N CYS A 131 -14.32 8.44 11.45
CA CYS A 131 -15.11 7.61 12.37
C CYS A 131 -15.71 8.44 13.50
N SER A 132 -14.96 9.40 14.06
CA SER A 132 -15.43 10.29 15.13
C SER A 132 -16.50 11.28 14.68
N GLU A 133 -16.39 11.80 13.44
CA GLU A 133 -17.37 12.69 12.82
C GLU A 133 -18.68 11.96 12.55
N GLY A 134 -18.60 10.73 12.04
CA GLY A 134 -19.76 9.85 11.83
C GLY A 134 -20.46 9.47 13.15
N ALA A 135 -19.69 9.16 14.19
CA ALA A 135 -20.24 8.87 15.53
C ALA A 135 -20.96 10.09 16.13
N SER A 136 -20.40 11.30 15.97
CA SER A 136 -20.98 12.54 16.49
C SER A 136 -22.29 12.92 15.79
N ALA A 137 -22.43 12.60 14.49
CA ALA A 137 -23.68 12.81 13.75
C ALA A 137 -24.80 11.81 14.13
N SER A 138 -24.43 10.63 14.65
CA SER A 138 -25.38 9.55 15.01
C SER A 138 -26.04 9.71 16.40
N VAL A 139 -25.66 10.72 17.18
CA VAL A 139 -26.26 11.01 18.51
C VAL A 139 -27.72 11.50 18.40
N ILE A 140 -28.23 11.79 17.19
CA ILE A 140 -29.57 12.35 16.95
C ILE A 140 -30.59 11.29 16.49
N ALA A 141 -30.20 10.05 16.20
CA ALA A 141 -31.15 9.01 15.74
C ALA A 141 -30.88 7.64 16.40
N PRO A 142 -31.81 7.11 17.21
CA PRO A 142 -31.70 5.75 17.73
C PRO A 142 -32.09 4.74 16.63
N GLU A 143 -31.46 3.57 16.64
CA GLU A 143 -31.88 2.31 15.98
C GLU A 143 -31.43 1.95 14.54
N THR A 144 -30.35 2.52 14.00
CA THR A 144 -29.62 1.82 12.92
C THR A 144 -28.13 2.14 12.99
N GLN A 145 -27.38 1.35 13.74
CA GLN A 145 -25.91 1.36 13.73
C GLN A 145 -25.40 0.92 12.35
N GLN A 146 -25.44 1.81 11.36
CA GLN A 146 -24.66 1.64 10.14
C GLN A 146 -23.21 1.94 10.48
N GLN A 147 -22.54 0.98 11.14
CA GLN A 147 -21.10 0.99 11.26
C GLN A 147 -20.52 1.06 9.85
N HIS A 148 -19.66 2.04 9.57
CA HIS A 148 -18.90 2.04 8.33
C HIS A 148 -18.11 0.73 8.28
N PRO A 149 -18.23 -0.08 7.21
CA PRO A 149 -17.42 -1.28 7.08
C PRO A 149 -15.95 -0.86 7.05
N GLN A 150 -15.16 -1.38 8.00
CA GLN A 150 -13.74 -1.05 8.11
C GLN A 150 -13.00 -1.55 6.86
N PRO A 151 -12.18 -0.71 6.21
CA PRO A 151 -11.41 -1.12 5.04
C PRO A 151 -10.38 -2.19 5.39
N LEU A 152 -10.08 -3.08 4.44
CA LEU A 152 -8.86 -3.88 4.49
C LEU A 152 -7.67 -2.98 4.07
N LEU A 153 -6.60 -2.99 4.85
CA LEU A 153 -5.37 -2.28 4.52
C LEU A 153 -4.34 -3.25 3.92
N THR A 154 -3.84 -2.94 2.73
CA THR A 154 -2.62 -3.55 2.21
C THR A 154 -1.56 -2.49 1.94
N PHE A 155 -0.33 -2.74 2.36
CA PHE A 155 0.76 -1.77 2.21
C PHE A 155 2.05 -2.44 1.75
N ILE A 156 2.81 -1.71 0.92
CA ILE A 156 4.10 -2.17 0.42
C ILE A 156 5.21 -1.74 1.39
N SER A 157 5.85 -2.73 1.99
CA SER A 157 6.98 -2.66 2.89
C SER A 157 8.26 -3.18 2.20
N THR A 158 9.17 -3.81 2.94
CA THR A 158 10.43 -4.38 2.45
C THR A 158 10.83 -5.58 3.30
N THR A 159 11.60 -6.51 2.74
CA THR A 159 12.32 -7.51 3.54
C THR A 159 13.48 -6.87 4.31
N GLY A 160 14.06 -7.59 5.28
CA GLY A 160 15.19 -7.15 6.10
C GLY A 160 14.81 -6.29 7.32
N ILE A 161 13.51 -6.16 7.61
CA ILE A 161 12.97 -5.49 8.81
C ILE A 161 12.07 -6.42 9.65
N THR A 162 12.11 -7.71 9.36
CA THR A 162 11.33 -8.75 10.04
C THR A 162 11.59 -8.80 11.55
N ARG A 163 10.57 -9.16 12.31
CA ARG A 163 10.65 -9.46 13.76
C ARG A 163 10.78 -10.97 14.04
N GLY A 164 10.57 -11.80 13.00
CA GLY A 164 10.68 -13.25 13.04
C GLY A 164 12.02 -13.75 12.47
N PRO A 165 12.03 -14.98 11.90
CA PRO A 165 13.18 -15.47 11.14
C PRO A 165 13.60 -14.50 10.03
N GLU A 166 14.89 -14.50 9.72
CA GLU A 166 15.45 -13.66 8.65
C GLU A 166 14.77 -13.96 7.31
N ASP A 167 14.30 -12.90 6.64
CA ASP A 167 13.57 -12.94 5.36
C ASP A 167 14.46 -12.54 4.17
N VAL A 168 15.78 -12.42 4.38
CA VAL A 168 16.78 -12.13 3.36
C VAL A 168 17.98 -13.10 3.41
N PRO A 169 18.58 -13.44 2.26
CA PRO A 169 19.85 -14.17 2.24
C PRO A 169 20.98 -13.40 2.94
N PHE A 170 21.90 -14.14 3.56
CA PHE A 170 23.03 -13.57 4.32
C PHE A 170 23.84 -12.52 3.54
N TRP A 171 24.06 -12.69 2.24
CA TRP A 171 24.84 -11.74 1.43
C TRP A 171 24.12 -10.42 1.16
N ILE A 172 22.79 -10.45 1.02
CA ILE A 172 21.97 -9.24 0.84
C ILE A 172 21.91 -8.45 2.15
N ARG A 173 22.00 -9.12 3.29
CA ARG A 173 21.96 -8.50 4.61
C ARG A 173 23.00 -7.39 4.77
N PHE A 174 24.22 -7.59 4.25
CA PHE A 174 25.25 -6.55 4.29
C PHE A 174 24.84 -5.30 3.50
N LEU A 175 24.36 -5.49 2.27
CA LEU A 175 23.83 -4.41 1.43
C LEU A 175 22.68 -3.65 2.13
N TYR A 176 21.75 -4.41 2.72
CA TYR A 176 20.54 -3.91 3.37
C TYR A 176 20.84 -3.11 4.64
N HIS A 177 21.79 -3.57 5.46
CA HIS A 177 22.15 -2.86 6.69
C HIS A 177 23.03 -1.64 6.48
N GLN A 178 23.83 -1.62 5.41
CA GLN A 178 24.74 -0.50 5.14
C GLN A 178 24.10 0.57 4.26
N ILE A 179 23.33 0.20 3.24
CA ILE A 179 22.81 1.16 2.24
C ILE A 179 21.37 1.57 2.56
N LEU A 180 20.55 0.66 3.08
CA LEU A 180 19.11 0.87 3.23
C LEU A 180 18.68 1.11 4.68
N THR A 181 19.60 1.48 5.58
CA THR A 181 19.29 1.67 7.01
C THR A 181 18.18 2.69 7.24
N VAL A 182 18.21 3.82 6.51
CA VAL A 182 17.23 4.91 6.66
C VAL A 182 15.86 4.49 6.09
N PRO A 183 15.74 4.00 4.85
CA PRO A 183 14.49 3.42 4.35
C PRO A 183 13.91 2.31 5.22
N HIS A 184 14.75 1.43 5.79
CA HIS A 184 14.30 0.36 6.68
C HIS A 184 13.76 0.89 8.00
N ALA A 185 14.40 1.92 8.58
CA ALA A 185 13.89 2.54 9.80
C ALA A 185 12.50 3.16 9.58
N ASP A 186 12.31 3.88 8.48
CA ASP A 186 11.02 4.48 8.10
C ASP A 186 9.93 3.41 7.88
N LYS A 187 10.25 2.36 7.10
CA LYS A 187 9.33 1.24 6.85
C LYS A 187 8.99 0.45 8.10
N LYS A 188 9.95 0.25 9.00
CA LYS A 188 9.72 -0.43 10.28
C LYS A 188 8.73 0.36 11.15
N LYS A 189 8.91 1.67 11.27
CA LYS A 189 7.98 2.52 12.03
C LYS A 189 6.58 2.59 11.39
N MET A 190 6.51 2.63 10.06
CA MET A 190 5.25 2.51 9.32
C MET A 190 4.53 1.19 9.66
N GLU A 191 5.24 0.05 9.67
CA GLU A 191 4.67 -1.23 10.11
C GLU A 191 4.21 -1.21 11.57
N ASP A 192 4.96 -0.54 12.44
CA ASP A 192 4.63 -0.45 13.87
C ASP A 192 3.31 0.32 14.09
N ILE A 193 3.08 1.40 13.34
CA ILE A 193 1.82 2.16 13.37
C ILE A 193 0.64 1.27 12.96
N TYR A 194 0.78 0.51 11.87
CA TYR A 194 -0.31 -0.35 11.41
C TYR A 194 -0.54 -1.55 12.34
N ARG A 195 0.51 -2.15 12.89
CA ARG A 195 0.38 -3.22 13.88
C ARG A 195 -0.32 -2.76 15.17
N ALA A 196 -0.06 -1.54 15.62
CA ALA A 196 -0.73 -1.00 16.79
C ALA A 196 -2.26 -0.96 16.63
N ASP A 197 -2.77 -0.77 15.40
CA ASP A 197 -4.21 -0.89 15.12
C ASP A 197 -4.70 -2.34 15.28
N ALA A 198 -3.94 -3.33 14.80
CA ALA A 198 -4.30 -4.75 14.96
C ALA A 198 -4.37 -5.19 16.44
N ASP A 199 -3.53 -4.60 17.29
CA ASP A 199 -3.51 -4.86 18.74
C ASP A 199 -4.64 -4.14 19.51
N THR A 200 -5.34 -3.20 18.86
CA THR A 200 -6.47 -2.46 19.45
C THR A 200 -7.73 -3.36 19.51
N PRO A 201 -8.62 -3.21 20.52
CA PRO A 201 -9.88 -3.96 20.59
C PRO A 201 -10.72 -3.80 19.31
N GLU A 202 -11.41 -4.87 18.89
CA GLU A 202 -12.16 -4.90 17.61
C GLU A 202 -13.10 -3.70 17.39
N ARG A 203 -13.69 -3.19 18.47
CA ARG A 203 -14.60 -2.04 18.43
C ARG A 203 -13.91 -0.73 18.00
N ASP A 204 -12.63 -0.59 18.32
CA ASP A 204 -11.86 0.63 18.12
C ASP A 204 -10.84 0.50 16.96
N ARG A 205 -10.77 -0.67 16.31
CA ARG A 205 -9.92 -0.89 15.13
C ARG A 205 -10.33 0.03 13.98
N LEU A 206 -9.35 0.49 13.22
CA LEU A 206 -9.57 1.26 12.00
C LEU A 206 -9.71 0.35 10.78
N PHE A 207 -9.02 -0.79 10.78
CA PHE A 207 -8.99 -1.74 9.68
C PHE A 207 -9.64 -3.07 10.05
N SER A 208 -10.34 -3.67 9.08
CA SER A 208 -10.91 -5.02 9.26
C SER A 208 -9.81 -6.10 9.23
N ALA A 209 -8.81 -5.90 8.38
CA ALA A 209 -7.59 -6.69 8.31
C ALA A 209 -6.44 -5.86 7.75
N ILE A 210 -5.22 -6.27 8.06
CA ILE A 210 -3.98 -5.63 7.62
C ILE A 210 -3.10 -6.67 6.95
N VAL A 211 -2.61 -6.38 5.74
CA VAL A 211 -1.69 -7.24 4.98
C VAL A 211 -0.46 -6.46 4.56
N GLY A 212 0.68 -6.72 5.19
CA GLY A 212 1.95 -6.09 4.84
C GLY A 212 2.70 -6.88 3.79
N ILE A 213 3.10 -6.24 2.69
CA ILE A 213 3.80 -6.90 1.58
C ILE A 213 5.28 -6.53 1.62
N ARG A 214 6.16 -7.49 1.86
CA ARG A 214 7.62 -7.34 1.94
C ARG A 214 8.28 -7.97 0.70
N PRO A 215 8.36 -7.24 -0.42
CA PRO A 215 9.09 -7.73 -1.58
C PRO A 215 10.61 -7.70 -1.33
N THR A 216 11.31 -8.74 -1.76
CA THR A 216 12.78 -8.73 -1.80
C THR A 216 13.28 -7.97 -3.02
N LEU A 217 14.11 -6.95 -2.83
CA LEU A 217 14.80 -6.16 -3.87
C LEU A 217 14.02 -6.00 -5.19
N LEU A 218 13.21 -4.95 -5.26
CA LEU A 218 12.38 -4.67 -6.43
C LEU A 218 13.24 -4.41 -7.68
N THR A 219 12.89 -5.09 -8.77
CA THR A 219 13.49 -4.91 -10.08
C THR A 219 12.48 -4.31 -11.08
N PRO A 220 12.92 -3.38 -11.95
CA PRO A 220 14.20 -2.67 -11.89
C PRO A 220 14.34 -1.82 -10.61
N LEU A 221 15.60 -1.56 -10.23
CA LEU A 221 15.98 -0.81 -9.02
C LEU A 221 15.67 0.69 -9.13
N ASP A 222 15.39 1.19 -10.34
CA ASP A 222 15.00 2.56 -10.57
C ASP A 222 13.52 2.80 -10.19
N ASN A 223 13.13 4.06 -10.04
CA ASN A 223 11.74 4.43 -9.79
C ASN A 223 10.89 4.52 -11.06
N SER A 224 11.25 3.74 -12.08
CA SER A 224 10.44 3.67 -13.29
C SER A 224 9.03 3.14 -12.95
N PRO A 225 8.00 3.58 -13.69
CA PRO A 225 6.68 2.95 -13.60
C PRO A 225 6.87 1.46 -13.91
N ALA A 226 6.26 0.58 -13.10
CA ALA A 226 6.27 -0.84 -13.43
C ALA A 226 5.39 -1.02 -14.66
N ASP A 227 5.89 -1.75 -15.66
CA ASP A 227 5.02 -2.30 -16.69
C ASP A 227 4.27 -3.48 -16.07
N TYR A 228 2.95 -3.38 -15.97
CA TYR A 228 2.10 -4.45 -15.43
C TYR A 228 2.20 -5.76 -16.25
N ARG A 229 2.74 -5.70 -17.48
CA ARG A 229 2.95 -6.83 -18.38
C ARG A 229 4.32 -7.49 -18.17
N ASP A 230 5.27 -6.80 -17.54
CA ASP A 230 6.60 -7.35 -17.25
C ASP A 230 6.56 -8.25 -15.99
N VAL A 231 5.99 -9.43 -16.16
CA VAL A 231 5.79 -10.44 -15.11
C VAL A 231 6.45 -11.76 -15.50
N VAL A 232 7.02 -12.47 -14.54
CA VAL A 232 7.53 -13.83 -14.74
C VAL A 232 6.45 -14.90 -14.56
N GLY A 233 5.33 -14.53 -13.93
CA GLY A 233 4.16 -15.38 -13.67
C GLY A 233 4.02 -15.76 -12.19
N LEU A 234 2.78 -15.91 -11.71
CA LEU A 234 2.45 -16.17 -10.31
C LEU A 234 3.07 -17.49 -9.79
N GLU A 235 3.22 -18.48 -10.66
CA GLU A 235 3.79 -19.79 -10.37
C GLU A 235 5.28 -19.74 -9.97
N LYS A 236 5.99 -18.67 -10.34
CA LYS A 236 7.40 -18.46 -9.97
C LYS A 236 7.54 -17.61 -8.71
N ILE A 237 6.45 -17.00 -8.23
CA ILE A 237 6.45 -16.17 -7.04
C ILE A 237 6.36 -17.07 -5.80
N ARG A 238 7.33 -16.92 -4.92
CA ARG A 238 7.34 -17.54 -3.60
C ARG A 238 6.84 -16.52 -2.57
N ALA A 239 5.79 -16.90 -1.85
CA ALA A 239 5.20 -16.12 -0.78
C ALA A 239 5.34 -16.86 0.56
N GLY A 240 5.69 -16.13 1.62
CA GLY A 240 5.82 -16.69 2.97
C GLY A 240 5.33 -15.72 4.04
N THR A 241 4.85 -16.25 5.16
CA THR A 241 4.40 -15.45 6.31
C THR A 241 5.60 -14.99 7.15
N GLU A 242 5.38 -14.13 8.14
CA GLU A 242 6.44 -13.67 9.04
C GLU A 242 7.10 -14.83 9.81
N GLN A 243 6.34 -15.89 10.12
CA GLN A 243 6.86 -17.07 10.82
C GLN A 243 7.67 -18.00 9.89
N LYS A 244 7.34 -18.02 8.59
CA LYS A 244 8.01 -18.85 7.60
C LYS A 244 8.21 -18.03 6.31
N PRO A 245 9.19 -17.12 6.31
CA PRO A 245 9.37 -16.21 5.19
C PRO A 245 9.87 -16.94 3.94
N ALA A 246 9.46 -16.44 2.79
CA ALA A 246 10.04 -16.79 1.51
C ALA A 246 11.35 -16.02 1.33
N VAL A 247 12.45 -16.75 1.13
CA VAL A 247 13.79 -16.18 1.00
C VAL A 247 14.27 -16.29 -0.44
N GLY A 248 14.69 -15.15 -0.99
CA GLY A 248 15.25 -15.05 -2.33
C GLY A 248 15.99 -13.73 -2.52
N TYR A 249 16.26 -13.35 -3.77
CA TYR A 249 17.19 -12.25 -4.05
C TYR A 249 16.54 -11.01 -4.68
N SER A 250 15.45 -11.19 -5.41
CA SER A 250 14.75 -10.12 -6.10
C SER A 250 13.31 -10.51 -6.40
N ILE A 251 12.51 -9.54 -6.83
CA ILE A 251 11.22 -9.74 -7.47
C ILE A 251 10.92 -8.56 -8.39
N LYS A 252 10.20 -8.78 -9.49
CA LYS A 252 9.77 -7.66 -10.33
C LYS A 252 8.61 -6.90 -9.71
N ARG A 253 8.54 -5.61 -9.97
CA ARG A 253 7.43 -4.76 -9.50
C ARG A 253 6.07 -5.24 -10.05
N GLY A 254 6.03 -5.67 -11.32
CA GLY A 254 4.83 -6.23 -11.96
C GLY A 254 4.36 -7.51 -11.28
N ASP A 255 5.27 -8.43 -10.97
CA ASP A 255 4.97 -9.69 -10.25
C ASP A 255 4.35 -9.42 -8.87
N VAL A 256 4.93 -8.48 -8.11
CA VAL A 256 4.36 -8.07 -6.82
C VAL A 256 2.95 -7.52 -7.00
N ALA A 257 2.76 -6.64 -7.98
CA ALA A 257 1.48 -6.01 -8.24
C ALA A 257 0.40 -7.04 -8.61
N GLN A 258 0.72 -7.97 -9.50
CA GLN A 258 -0.17 -9.06 -9.90
C GLN A 258 -0.50 -9.98 -8.71
N TRP A 259 0.51 -10.32 -7.91
CA TRP A 259 0.32 -11.19 -6.74
C TRP A 259 -0.60 -10.56 -5.70
N VAL A 260 -0.38 -9.28 -5.37
CA VAL A 260 -1.19 -8.53 -4.40
C VAL A 260 -2.62 -8.35 -4.91
N TRP A 261 -2.79 -8.10 -6.20
CA TRP A 261 -4.11 -8.07 -6.81
C TRP A 261 -4.85 -9.40 -6.61
N GLU A 262 -4.28 -10.53 -7.06
CA GLU A 262 -4.99 -11.82 -7.07
C GLU A 262 -5.27 -12.37 -5.66
N HIS A 263 -4.36 -12.19 -4.71
CA HIS A 263 -4.42 -12.84 -3.39
C HIS A 263 -4.85 -11.94 -2.23
N VAL A 264 -5.04 -10.64 -2.48
CA VAL A 264 -5.41 -9.69 -1.42
C VAL A 264 -6.55 -8.79 -1.89
N VAL A 265 -6.30 -7.97 -2.91
CA VAL A 265 -7.27 -6.94 -3.32
C VAL A 265 -8.52 -7.56 -3.93
N LYS A 266 -8.35 -8.50 -4.88
CA LYS A 266 -9.45 -9.19 -5.57
C LYS A 266 -10.33 -9.97 -4.60
N GLU A 267 -9.73 -10.71 -3.67
CA GLU A 267 -10.49 -11.47 -2.67
C GLU A 267 -11.33 -10.53 -1.80
N ALA A 268 -10.75 -9.42 -1.34
CA ALA A 268 -11.44 -8.44 -0.52
C ALA A 268 -12.59 -7.73 -1.25
N VAL A 269 -12.39 -7.32 -2.52
CA VAL A 269 -13.48 -6.69 -3.31
C VAL A 269 -14.57 -7.69 -3.69
N GLU A 270 -14.27 -8.99 -3.76
CA GLU A 270 -15.27 -10.04 -3.95
C GLU A 270 -15.94 -10.49 -2.63
N GLY A 271 -15.57 -9.88 -1.50
CA GLY A 271 -16.11 -10.22 -0.18
C GLY A 271 -15.64 -11.58 0.37
N ARG A 272 -14.53 -12.12 -0.18
CA ARG A 272 -13.92 -13.38 0.27
C ARG A 272 -12.88 -13.08 1.33
N LYS A 273 -12.85 -13.89 2.39
CA LYS A 273 -11.82 -13.82 3.41
C LYS A 273 -10.51 -14.40 2.86
N GLY A 274 -9.50 -13.56 2.71
CA GLY A 274 -8.23 -13.94 2.11
C GLY A 274 -7.32 -14.69 3.08
N LYS A 275 -6.51 -15.61 2.55
CA LYS A 275 -5.54 -16.39 3.33
C LYS A 275 -4.52 -15.51 4.07
N TRP A 276 -4.22 -14.35 3.51
CA TRP A 276 -3.13 -13.47 3.95
C TRP A 276 -3.59 -12.33 4.87
N GLU A 277 -4.87 -12.29 5.24
CA GLU A 277 -5.38 -11.30 6.18
C GLU A 277 -4.69 -11.39 7.54
N GLY A 278 -4.12 -10.28 8.01
CA GLY A 278 -3.36 -10.22 9.26
C GLY A 278 -1.88 -10.59 9.13
N GLU A 279 -1.42 -11.00 7.93
CA GLU A 279 -0.06 -11.47 7.72
C GLU A 279 0.89 -10.38 7.21
N MET A 280 2.17 -10.52 7.58
CA MET A 280 3.28 -9.84 6.90
C MET A 280 3.90 -10.83 5.92
N VAL A 281 3.69 -10.59 4.64
CA VAL A 281 4.02 -11.51 3.55
C VAL A 281 5.33 -11.13 2.89
N SER A 282 6.31 -12.02 2.94
CA SER A 282 7.54 -11.93 2.15
C SER A 282 7.31 -12.45 0.74
N LEU A 283 7.74 -11.69 -0.28
CA LEU A 283 7.59 -12.04 -1.69
C LEU A 283 8.95 -12.02 -2.40
N THR A 284 9.25 -13.10 -3.11
CA THR A 284 10.45 -13.22 -3.96
C THR A 284 10.17 -14.11 -5.17
N SER A 285 10.93 -13.92 -6.26
CA SER A 285 10.99 -14.85 -7.39
C SER A 285 12.36 -15.53 -7.40
#